data_AF-A0A7L0Q6X4-F1
#
_entry.id   AF-A0A7L0Q6X4-F1
#
_cell.length_a   1.000
_cell.length_b   1.000
_cell.length_c   1.000
_cell.angle_alpha   90.00
_cell.angle_beta   90.00
_cell.angle_gamma   90.00
#
_symmetry.space_group_name_H-M   'P 1'
#
loop_
_entity.id
_entity.type
_entity.pdbx_description
1 polymer ?
#
loop_
_entity_poly.entity_id
_entity_poly.type
_entity_poly.pdbx_seq_one_letter_code
_entity_poly.pdbx_strand_id
1 'polypeptide(L)'
;QDAAGPLHTQVDLGCNFFVSAEVPDPQRVFVALGFGFFAELTLPEALRHLERRSSLLQRLSDSLTRDGAKIRAHIRLVLEVTPPPPQGTPPRVLAMPLTCWPRPLTLCPSPRACGSCRGCRSPP
;
A
#
# COMPACT_ATOMS: atom_id res chain seq x y z
N GLN A 1 -7.55 -24.24 -26.82
CA GLN A 1 -8.85 -24.88 -26.50
C GLN A 1 -9.81 -23.74 -26.40
N ASP A 2 -10.26 -23.26 -27.55
CA ASP A 2 -10.92 -21.97 -27.70
C ASP A 2 -12.39 -22.29 -27.95
N ALA A 3 -13.07 -22.66 -26.87
CA ALA A 3 -14.45 -23.08 -26.94
C ALA A 3 -15.32 -21.83 -27.18
N ALA A 4 -15.86 -21.74 -28.38
CA ALA A 4 -16.89 -20.78 -28.79
C ALA A 4 -18.26 -21.13 -28.17
N GLY A 5 -18.30 -21.32 -26.85
CA GLY A 5 -19.49 -21.65 -26.08
C GLY A 5 -19.51 -20.94 -24.72
N PRO A 6 -20.68 -20.89 -24.06
CA PRO A 6 -20.83 -20.20 -22.79
C PRO A 6 -19.91 -20.83 -21.73
N LEU A 7 -19.17 -19.98 -21.03
CA LEU A 7 -18.20 -20.39 -20.02
C LEU A 7 -18.86 -20.39 -18.64
N HIS A 8 -18.99 -21.56 -18.03
CA HIS A 8 -19.44 -21.67 -16.66
C HIS A 8 -18.28 -21.40 -15.68
N THR A 9 -18.48 -20.47 -14.75
CA THR A 9 -17.48 -20.03 -13.79
C THR A 9 -18.09 -19.94 -12.39
N GLN A 10 -17.25 -20.04 -11.37
CA GLN A 10 -17.67 -19.83 -9.99
C GLN A 10 -17.01 -18.54 -9.49
N VAL A 11 -17.83 -17.57 -9.07
CA VAL A 11 -17.38 -16.24 -8.62
C VAL A 11 -17.57 -16.13 -7.12
N ASP A 12 -16.53 -15.68 -6.41
CA ASP A 12 -16.58 -15.39 -4.99
C ASP A 12 -17.18 -13.98 -4.78
N LEU A 13 -18.26 -13.90 -3.99
CA LEU A 13 -18.89 -12.63 -3.60
C LEU A 13 -18.40 -12.15 -2.22
N GLY A 14 -17.59 -12.94 -1.51
CA GLY A 14 -16.99 -12.62 -0.21
C GLY A 14 -17.23 -13.69 0.85
N CYS A 15 -16.40 -13.72 1.89
CA CYS A 15 -16.49 -14.69 2.99
C CYS A 15 -16.55 -16.17 2.53
N ASN A 16 -15.83 -16.52 1.46
CA ASN A 16 -15.87 -17.85 0.83
C ASN A 16 -17.29 -18.23 0.34
N PHE A 17 -18.10 -17.24 -0.07
CA PHE A 17 -19.42 -17.45 -0.64
C PHE A 17 -19.34 -17.42 -2.17
N PHE A 18 -19.54 -18.58 -2.77
CA PHE A 18 -19.33 -18.80 -4.19
C PHE A 18 -20.66 -18.96 -4.94
N VAL A 19 -20.80 -18.25 -6.06
CA VAL A 19 -21.97 -18.34 -6.95
C VAL A 19 -21.55 -18.80 -8.34
N SER A 20 -22.32 -19.72 -8.92
CA SER A 20 -22.16 -20.14 -10.31
C SER A 20 -22.67 -19.07 -11.27
N ALA A 21 -21.83 -18.65 -12.20
CA ALA A 21 -22.13 -17.67 -13.23
C ALA A 21 -21.84 -18.25 -14.61
N GLU A 22 -22.68 -17.92 -15.57
CA GLU A 22 -22.50 -18.27 -16.98
C GLU A 22 -22.06 -17.03 -17.76
N VAL A 23 -20.92 -17.11 -18.44
CA VAL A 23 -20.36 -16.05 -19.26
C VAL A 23 -20.66 -16.35 -20.73
N PRO A 24 -21.48 -15.53 -21.41
CA PRO A 24 -21.86 -15.80 -22.80
C PRO A 24 -20.70 -15.66 -23.79
N ASP A 25 -19.84 -14.64 -23.63
CA ASP A 25 -18.72 -14.35 -24.53
C ASP A 25 -17.39 -14.20 -23.78
N PRO A 26 -16.53 -15.23 -23.73
CA PRO A 26 -15.26 -15.18 -23.00
C PRO A 26 -14.15 -14.38 -23.72
N GLN A 27 -14.38 -13.95 -24.97
CA GLN A 27 -13.39 -13.22 -25.79
C GLN A 27 -13.30 -11.72 -25.46
N ARG A 28 -14.26 -11.21 -24.68
CA ARG A 28 -14.39 -9.80 -24.34
C ARG A 28 -14.30 -9.63 -22.84
N VAL A 29 -13.49 -8.65 -22.41
CA VAL A 29 -13.23 -8.40 -20.99
C VAL A 29 -13.39 -6.92 -20.67
N PHE A 30 -13.96 -6.63 -19.51
CA PHE A 30 -14.05 -5.26 -19.01
C PHE A 30 -12.79 -4.90 -18.25
N VAL A 31 -12.12 -3.84 -18.71
CA VAL A 31 -10.90 -3.33 -18.08
C VAL A 31 -11.20 -1.98 -17.47
N ALA A 32 -10.93 -1.85 -16.16
CA ALA A 32 -11.07 -0.59 -15.45
C ALA A 32 -10.04 0.43 -15.97
N LEU A 33 -10.50 1.56 -16.51
CA LEU A 33 -9.63 2.64 -16.98
C LEU A 33 -9.22 3.59 -15.85
N GLY A 34 -10.10 3.77 -14.87
CA GLY A 34 -9.94 4.68 -13.73
C GLY A 34 -11.21 5.51 -13.51
N PHE A 35 -11.34 6.16 -12.35
CA PHE A 35 -12.48 7.04 -12.03
C PHE A 35 -13.87 6.41 -12.22
N GLY A 36 -13.99 5.09 -12.03
CA GLY A 36 -15.25 4.37 -12.24
C GLY A 36 -15.61 4.06 -13.69
N PHE A 37 -14.72 4.36 -14.65
CA PHE A 37 -14.91 4.00 -16.05
C PHE A 37 -14.31 2.63 -16.38
N PHE A 38 -15.08 1.86 -17.15
CA PHE A 38 -14.70 0.55 -17.66
C PHE A 38 -14.83 0.54 -19.18
N ALA A 39 -13.85 -0.06 -19.86
CA ALA A 39 -13.91 -0.28 -21.29
C ALA A 39 -14.01 -1.78 -21.57
N GLU A 40 -14.91 -2.14 -22.47
CA GLU A 40 -14.98 -3.47 -23.05
C GLU A 40 -13.89 -3.59 -24.11
N LEU A 41 -12.95 -4.51 -23.92
CA LEU A 41 -11.82 -4.74 -24.82
C LEU A 41 -11.79 -6.18 -25.27
N THR A 42 -11.20 -6.42 -26.44
CA THR A 42 -10.86 -7.77 -26.87
C THR A 42 -9.67 -8.30 -26.06
N LEU A 43 -9.57 -9.62 -25.94
CA LEU A 43 -8.46 -10.27 -25.24
C LEU A 43 -7.05 -9.77 -25.63
N PRO A 44 -6.67 -9.67 -26.92
CA PRO A 44 -5.33 -9.18 -27.29
C PRO A 44 -5.09 -7.70 -26.96
N GLU A 45 -6.13 -6.86 -27.01
CA GLU A 45 -6.02 -5.45 -26.62
C GLU A 45 -5.86 -5.29 -25.11
N ALA A 46 -6.60 -6.08 -24.34
CA ALA A 46 -6.50 -6.12 -22.89
C ALA A 46 -5.09 -6.54 -22.43
N LEU A 47 -4.48 -7.54 -23.08
CA LEU A 47 -3.11 -7.96 -22.79
C LEU A 47 -2.10 -6.83 -23.02
N ARG A 48 -2.19 -6.12 -24.15
CA ARG A 48 -1.34 -4.95 -24.42
C ARG A 48 -1.53 -3.84 -23.37
N HIS A 49 -2.76 -3.65 -22.90
CA HIS A 49 -3.06 -2.66 -21.87
C HIS A 49 -2.46 -3.04 -20.51
N LEU A 50 -2.53 -4.31 -20.13
CA LEU A 50 -1.92 -4.85 -18.91
C LEU A 50 -0.39 -4.74 -18.94
N GLU A 51 0.25 -5.07 -20.06
CA GLU A 51 1.70 -4.95 -20.24
C GLU A 51 2.17 -3.49 -20.08
N ARG A 52 1.44 -2.53 -20.66
CA ARG A 52 1.73 -1.11 -20.50
C ARG A 52 1.60 -0.65 -19.05
N ARG A 53 0.53 -1.06 -18.36
CA ARG A 53 0.36 -0.72 -16.93
C ARG A 53 1.42 -1.35 -16.04
N SER A 54 1.73 -2.62 -16.26
CA SER A 54 2.76 -3.35 -15.52
C SER A 54 4.14 -2.69 -15.69
N SER A 55 4.54 -2.40 -16.94
CA SER A 55 5.81 -1.74 -17.21
C SER A 55 5.90 -0.32 -16.63
N LEU A 56 4.81 0.45 -16.63
CA LEU A 56 4.75 1.76 -15.98
C LEU A 56 4.93 1.62 -14.47
N LEU A 57 4.17 0.74 -13.83
CA LEU A 57 4.24 0.51 -12.38
C LEU A 57 5.64 0.03 -11.96
N GLN A 58 6.26 -0.85 -12.75
CA GLN A 58 7.62 -1.31 -12.49
C GLN A 58 8.62 -0.15 -12.55
N ARG A 59 8.55 0.70 -13.59
CA ARG A 59 9.44 1.88 -13.71
C ARG A 59 9.30 2.84 -12.53
N LEU A 60 8.05 3.08 -12.10
CA LEU A 60 7.79 3.92 -10.92
C LEU A 60 8.36 3.29 -9.65
N SER A 61 8.16 1.99 -9.45
CA SER A 61 8.73 1.23 -8.34
C SER A 61 10.26 1.34 -8.31
N ASP A 62 10.92 1.16 -9.47
CA ASP A 62 12.38 1.25 -9.58
C ASP A 62 12.89 2.67 -9.31
N SER A 63 12.15 3.70 -9.75
CA SER A 63 12.49 5.10 -9.44
C SER A 63 12.42 5.37 -7.94
N LEU A 64 11.30 5.01 -7.30
CA LEU A 64 11.11 5.22 -5.86
C LEU A 64 12.11 4.40 -5.04
N THR A 65 12.45 3.20 -5.50
CA THR A 65 13.48 2.36 -4.86
C THR A 65 14.85 3.03 -4.92
N ARG A 66 15.23 3.60 -6.08
CA ARG A 66 16.47 4.36 -6.26
C ARG A 66 16.49 5.61 -5.39
N ASP A 67 15.40 6.36 -5.33
CA ASP A 67 15.34 7.59 -4.54
C ASP A 67 15.39 7.28 -3.04
N GLY A 68 14.71 6.23 -2.59
CA GLY A 68 14.85 5.71 -1.23
C GLY A 68 16.28 5.28 -0.90
N ALA A 69 16.97 4.62 -1.84
CA ALA A 69 18.38 4.24 -1.66
C ALA A 69 19.31 5.46 -1.56
N LYS A 70 19.08 6.50 -2.38
CA LYS A 70 19.83 7.76 -2.30
C LYS A 70 19.65 8.42 -0.93
N ILE A 71 18.42 8.54 -0.44
CA ILE A 71 18.13 9.15 0.87
C ILE A 71 18.84 8.36 1.98
N ARG A 72 18.72 7.02 1.97
CA ARG A 72 19.42 6.16 2.93
C ARG A 72 20.94 6.36 2.91
N ALA A 73 21.53 6.47 1.73
CA ALA A 73 22.97 6.73 1.59
C ALA A 73 23.38 8.11 2.12
N HIS A 74 22.59 9.16 1.85
CA HIS A 74 22.85 10.50 2.38
C HIS A 74 22.79 10.55 3.90
N ILE A 75 21.78 9.93 4.51
CA ILE A 75 21.67 9.83 5.97
C ILE A 75 22.89 9.11 6.54
N ARG A 76 23.28 7.97 5.95
CA ARG A 76 24.45 7.22 6.40
C ARG A 76 25.74 8.04 6.31
N LEU A 77 25.95 8.77 5.22
CA LEU A 77 27.12 9.63 5.06
C LEU A 77 27.22 10.67 6.18
N VAL A 78 26.11 11.34 6.52
CA VAL A 78 26.07 12.33 7.60
C VAL A 78 26.36 11.69 8.96
N LEU A 79 25.81 10.50 9.22
CA LEU A 79 26.02 9.80 10.49
C LEU A 79 27.45 9.26 10.65
N GLU A 80 28.11 8.80 9.59
CA GLU A 80 29.49 8.29 9.65
C GLU A 80 30.52 9.43 9.74
N VAL A 81 30.24 10.60 9.14
CA VAL A 81 31.07 11.82 9.29
C VAL A 81 30.99 12.37 10.72
N THR A 82 29.91 12.08 11.43
CA THR A 82 29.78 12.47 12.84
C THR A 82 30.40 11.36 13.68
N PRO A 83 31.57 11.55 14.31
CA PRO A 83 32.14 10.50 15.13
C PRO A 83 31.13 10.11 16.22
N PRO A 84 30.98 8.80 16.51
CA PRO A 84 30.09 8.38 17.59
C PRO A 84 30.54 9.09 18.86
N PRO A 85 29.58 9.58 19.68
CA PRO A 85 29.95 10.20 20.95
C PRO A 85 30.76 9.20 21.77
N PRO A 86 31.76 9.66 22.56
CA PRO A 86 32.58 8.78 23.36
C PRO A 86 31.71 7.86 24.22
N GLN A 87 32.00 6.55 24.14
CA GLN A 87 31.34 5.50 24.92
C GLN A 87 31.38 5.90 26.41
N GLY A 88 30.21 6.20 26.98
CA GLY A 88 30.08 6.72 28.35
C GLY A 88 29.25 7.99 28.47
N THR A 89 28.88 8.63 27.36
CA THR A 89 27.86 9.68 27.40
C THR A 89 26.47 9.05 27.21
N PRO A 90 25.54 9.19 28.19
CA PRO A 90 24.17 8.78 27.95
C PRO A 90 23.64 9.56 26.76
N PRO A 91 22.80 8.95 25.89
CA PRO A 91 22.18 9.70 24.82
C PRO A 91 21.50 10.92 25.45
N ARG A 92 21.74 12.11 24.89
CA ARG A 92 20.90 13.28 25.16
C ARG A 92 19.53 13.04 24.52
N VAL A 93 18.86 11.95 24.91
CA VAL A 93 17.42 11.90 24.88
C VAL A 93 17.03 13.10 25.72
N LEU A 94 16.37 14.08 25.10
CA LEU A 94 15.54 14.97 25.88
C LEU A 94 14.84 14.09 26.91
N ALA A 95 14.95 14.45 28.19
CA ALA A 95 14.15 13.87 29.24
C ALA A 95 12.68 14.17 28.93
N MET A 96 12.12 13.47 27.95
CA MET A 96 10.71 13.35 27.72
C MET A 96 10.25 12.38 28.79
N PRO A 97 9.40 12.81 29.74
CA PRO A 97 8.86 11.90 30.72
C PRO A 97 8.21 10.71 30.01
N LEU A 98 8.37 9.52 30.57
CA LEU A 98 7.88 8.22 30.06
C LEU A 98 6.39 8.24 29.65
N THR A 99 5.64 9.25 30.06
CA THR A 99 4.26 9.53 29.67
C THR A 99 4.05 9.90 28.20
N CYS A 100 5.10 10.26 27.45
CA CYS A 100 4.98 10.73 26.06
C CYS A 100 5.55 9.78 25.00
N TRP A 101 5.98 8.57 25.37
CA TRP A 101 6.31 7.55 24.39
C TRP A 101 5.05 7.04 23.71
N PRO A 102 4.98 7.01 22.36
CA PRO A 102 3.85 6.42 21.66
C PRO A 102 3.83 4.92 21.97
N ARG A 103 2.86 4.48 22.78
CA ARG A 103 2.55 3.06 22.95
C ARG A 103 2.22 2.46 21.58
N PRO A 104 2.54 1.18 21.33
CA PRO A 104 2.15 0.50 20.10
C PRO A 104 0.63 0.62 19.88
N LEU A 105 0.27 0.93 18.63
CA LEU A 105 -1.09 1.23 18.13
C LEU A 105 -2.10 0.06 18.24
N THR A 106 -1.85 -0.96 19.05
CA THR A 106 -2.67 -2.19 19.07
C THR A 106 -3.58 -2.38 20.26
N LEU A 107 -3.59 -1.53 21.29
CA LEU A 107 -4.65 -1.56 22.29
C LEU A 107 -5.05 -0.14 22.74
N CYS A 108 -6.04 0.44 22.05
CA CYS A 108 -6.91 1.44 22.66
C CYS A 108 -8.19 0.73 23.15
N PRO A 109 -8.29 0.35 24.43
CA PRO A 109 -9.57 -0.02 25.01
C PRO A 109 -10.36 1.26 25.28
N SER A 110 -11.25 1.59 24.35
CA SER A 110 -12.39 2.51 24.53
C SER A 110 -12.12 4.01 24.78
N PRO A 111 -13.04 4.91 24.37
CA PRO A 111 -12.78 6.36 24.29
C PRO A 111 -12.77 7.13 25.62
N ARG A 112 -12.96 6.46 26.78
CA ARG A 112 -13.22 7.17 28.05
C ARG A 112 -12.01 7.39 28.96
N ALA A 113 -10.82 6.90 28.58
CA ALA A 113 -9.64 6.94 29.46
C ALA A 113 -8.55 7.95 29.03
N CYS A 114 -8.81 8.86 28.09
CA CYS A 114 -7.82 9.83 27.61
C CYS A 114 -8.19 11.28 28.01
N GLY A 115 -8.24 11.55 29.31
CA GLY A 115 -8.52 12.89 29.85
C GLY A 115 -7.32 13.85 29.91
N SER A 116 -6.12 13.41 29.50
CA SER A 116 -4.87 14.17 29.71
C SER A 116 -4.06 14.46 28.44
N CYS A 117 -4.46 13.99 27.26
CA CYS A 117 -3.78 14.31 26.01
C CYS A 117 -4.32 15.63 25.44
N ARG A 118 -3.66 16.76 25.72
CA ARG A 118 -4.00 18.08 25.16
C ARG A 118 -3.93 18.18 23.62
N GLY A 119 -3.52 17.12 22.92
CA GLY A 119 -3.32 17.11 21.46
C GLY A 119 -4.47 16.57 20.61
N CYS A 120 -5.55 16.04 21.20
CA CYS A 120 -6.66 15.45 20.44
C CYS A 120 -7.92 16.33 20.42
N ARG A 121 -7.77 17.66 20.26
CA ARG A 121 -8.88 18.49 19.80
C ARG A 121 -8.81 18.59 18.29
N SER A 122 -9.65 17.82 17.60
CA SER A 122 -10.04 18.12 16.23
C SER A 122 -10.66 19.52 16.21
N PRO A 123 -10.36 20.37 15.22
CA PRO A 123 -11.14 21.60 15.03
C PRO A 123 -12.56 21.24 14.55
N PRO A 124 -13.53 22.15 14.73
CA PRO A 124 -14.92 21.94 14.30
C PRO A 124 -15.05 21.73 12.79
#